data_AF-A0AAJ2RD46-F1
#
_entry.id   AF-A0AAJ2RD46-F1
#
_cell.length_a   1.000
_cell.length_b   1.000
_cell.length_c   1.000
_cell.angle_alpha   90.00
_cell.angle_beta   90.00
_cell.angle_gamma   90.00
#
_symmetry.space_group_name_H-M   'P 1'
#
loop_
_entity.id
_entity.type
_entity.pdbx_description
1 polymer ?
#
loop_
_entity_poly.entity_id
_entity_poly.type
_entity_poly.pdbx_seq_one_letter_code
_entity_poly.pdbx_strand_id
1 'polypeptide(L)'
;MTVIFNKNIVTRRIINFMTNINTDNAVYRRIDVLDTFTAEFMTELAAVDDLFQHPKTKGLRTLQGIFDVIWPWATVNSIEGRLDDNCNPDGVEFIRMTAPTGADIYVYQTPEEVWFDVSRLLEGEFGSAIYQAVADYAVNTRRIFIGDPAGLSDIAIRRRTEAMLSSALKHGSTEYLEPHARQRCGECALGIPPLKWRSGNDIYNISSMIETSLTSIKSQLPEIENARYDFAIRAFRTGEGQPLTNGMLRAWSTRPRIRAAGAGGATLKRAIFLNTLLRMESSERSGLLEQVLRQRNQFVSSALEGLFY
;
A
#
# COMPACT_ATOMS: atom_id res chain seq x y z
N MET A 1 -2.74 -26.60 -24.76
CA MET A 1 -1.53 -25.76 -24.68
C MET A 1 -1.00 -25.90 -23.27
N THR A 2 -0.01 -26.77 -23.07
CA THR A 2 0.46 -27.20 -21.74
C THR A 2 1.40 -26.15 -21.17
N VAL A 3 1.00 -25.51 -20.06
CA VAL A 3 1.86 -24.57 -19.32
C VAL A 3 2.92 -25.39 -18.59
N ILE A 4 4.13 -25.44 -19.15
CA ILE A 4 5.30 -26.03 -18.49
C ILE A 4 5.78 -25.04 -17.44
N PHE A 5 5.39 -25.26 -16.19
CA PHE A 5 5.96 -24.56 -15.04
C PHE A 5 7.45 -24.88 -14.93
N ASN A 6 8.29 -23.86 -15.03
CA ASN A 6 9.74 -24.00 -14.91
C ASN A 6 10.12 -24.25 -13.43
N LYS A 7 10.12 -25.52 -13.02
CA LYS A 7 10.46 -26.00 -11.66
C LYS A 7 11.76 -25.38 -11.11
N ASN A 8 12.71 -25.03 -11.97
CA ASN A 8 14.01 -24.49 -11.57
C ASN A 8 13.96 -23.09 -10.91
N ILE A 9 12.95 -22.27 -11.20
CA ILE A 9 12.82 -20.93 -10.60
C ILE A 9 12.30 -21.04 -9.17
N VAL A 10 11.29 -21.89 -8.96
CA VAL A 10 10.70 -22.16 -7.65
C VAL A 10 11.75 -22.78 -6.72
N THR A 11 12.53 -23.75 -7.21
CA THR A 11 13.58 -24.39 -6.41
C THR A 11 14.72 -23.43 -6.04
N ARG A 12 15.15 -22.53 -6.95
CA ARG A 12 16.19 -21.52 -6.62
C ARG A 12 15.72 -20.50 -5.59
N ARG A 13 14.46 -20.04 -5.65
CA ARG A 13 13.92 -19.10 -4.66
C ARG A 13 13.74 -19.74 -3.29
N ILE A 14 13.27 -20.99 -3.23
CA ILE A 14 13.16 -21.75 -1.97
C ILE A 14 14.54 -21.98 -1.34
N ILE A 15 15.57 -22.32 -2.13
CA ILE A 15 16.93 -22.54 -1.64
C ILE A 15 17.53 -21.25 -1.06
N ASN A 16 17.42 -20.12 -1.75
CA ASN A 16 17.91 -18.84 -1.25
C ASN A 16 17.23 -18.40 0.06
N PHE A 17 15.93 -18.72 0.21
CA PHE A 17 15.18 -18.47 1.44
C PHE A 17 15.66 -19.36 2.60
N MET A 18 15.88 -20.66 2.36
CA MET A 18 16.38 -21.58 3.39
C MET A 18 17.80 -21.25 3.86
N THR A 19 18.66 -20.71 3.00
CA THR A 19 20.02 -20.29 3.40
C THR A 19 20.04 -19.07 4.34
N ASN A 20 19.01 -18.22 4.33
CA ASN A 20 18.92 -17.06 5.24
C ASN A 20 18.38 -17.41 6.64
N ILE A 21 17.82 -18.60 6.83
CA ILE A 21 17.27 -19.04 8.12
C ILE A 21 18.39 -19.59 9.04
N ASN A 22 19.60 -19.84 8.52
CA ASN A 22 20.58 -20.71 9.18
C ASN A 22 21.92 -20.06 9.57
N THR A 23 21.94 -18.76 9.87
CA THR A 23 23.16 -18.12 10.44
C THR A 23 22.89 -17.52 11.82
N ASP A 24 22.82 -18.40 12.82
CA ASP A 24 23.17 -18.08 14.19
C ASP A 24 24.70 -17.95 14.29
N ASN A 25 25.18 -16.71 14.29
CA ASN A 25 26.48 -16.38 14.86
C ASN A 25 26.35 -15.03 15.58
N ALA A 26 26.12 -15.16 16.88
CA ALA A 26 26.14 -14.06 17.83
C ALA A 26 27.50 -13.34 17.77
N VAL A 27 27.47 -12.03 18.07
CA VAL A 27 28.58 -11.12 18.40
C VAL A 27 28.96 -10.06 17.35
N TYR A 28 28.60 -10.16 16.06
CA TYR A 28 28.81 -9.03 15.12
C TYR A 28 27.69 -8.91 14.06
N ARG A 29 26.61 -8.19 14.38
CA ARG A 29 25.72 -7.43 13.45
C ARG A 29 24.45 -6.94 14.18
N ARG A 30 24.49 -5.73 14.75
CA ARG A 30 23.27 -4.91 14.91
C ARG A 30 23.29 -3.86 13.81
N ILE A 31 23.04 -4.30 12.59
CA ILE A 31 22.62 -3.42 11.50
C ILE A 31 21.19 -3.82 11.21
N ASP A 32 20.22 -3.13 11.82
CA ASP A 32 18.88 -2.84 11.29
C ASP A 32 18.35 -3.77 10.15
N VAL A 33 18.30 -5.09 10.39
CA VAL A 33 17.72 -6.04 9.43
C VAL A 33 16.24 -6.10 9.75
N LEU A 34 15.43 -5.41 8.94
CA LEU A 34 14.00 -5.61 8.94
C LEU A 34 13.73 -7.07 8.56
N ASP A 35 12.85 -7.73 9.30
CA ASP A 35 12.31 -9.03 8.91
C ASP A 35 11.56 -8.88 7.58
N THR A 36 12.10 -9.46 6.51
CA THR A 36 11.58 -9.29 5.14
C THR A 36 10.48 -10.28 4.80
N PHE A 37 10.21 -11.29 5.65
CA PHE A 37 9.28 -12.37 5.32
C PHE A 37 7.91 -11.84 4.89
N THR A 38 7.34 -10.89 5.64
CA THR A 38 6.00 -10.36 5.35
C THR A 38 6.01 -9.63 4.00
N ALA A 39 7.05 -8.86 3.70
CA ALA A 39 7.16 -8.16 2.41
C ALA A 39 7.32 -9.13 1.23
N GLU A 40 8.14 -10.17 1.39
CA GLU A 40 8.34 -11.21 0.37
C GLU A 40 7.05 -12.00 0.13
N PHE A 41 6.39 -12.45 1.20
CA PHE A 41 5.11 -13.13 1.15
C PHE A 41 4.05 -12.28 0.43
N MET A 42 3.95 -11.00 0.80
CA MET A 42 3.00 -10.07 0.18
C MET A 42 3.32 -9.83 -1.29
N THR A 43 4.59 -9.76 -1.67
CA THR A 43 5.02 -9.60 -3.06
C THR A 43 4.58 -10.78 -3.91
N GLU A 44 4.69 -12.02 -3.39
CA GLU A 44 4.21 -13.21 -4.10
C GLU A 44 2.67 -13.25 -4.18
N LEU A 45 1.98 -12.88 -3.09
CA LEU A 45 0.52 -12.85 -3.06
C LEU A 45 -0.07 -11.76 -3.97
N ALA A 46 0.63 -10.63 -4.14
CA ALA A 46 0.24 -9.51 -4.98
C ALA A 46 0.18 -9.83 -6.50
N ALA A 47 0.57 -11.03 -6.90
CA ALA A 47 0.33 -11.52 -8.26
C ALA A 47 -1.14 -11.90 -8.53
N VAL A 48 -2.00 -11.89 -7.51
CA VAL A 48 -3.45 -12.14 -7.64
C VAL A 48 -4.20 -10.80 -7.68
N ASP A 49 -4.82 -10.48 -8.82
CA ASP A 49 -5.44 -9.16 -9.03
C ASP A 49 -6.62 -8.90 -8.07
N ASP A 50 -7.38 -9.93 -7.66
CA ASP A 50 -8.49 -9.83 -6.69
C ASP A 50 -8.05 -9.28 -5.32
N LEU A 51 -6.75 -9.29 -5.02
CA LEU A 51 -6.21 -8.67 -3.80
C LEU A 51 -6.41 -7.13 -3.79
N PHE A 52 -6.58 -6.51 -4.96
CA PHE A 52 -6.66 -5.06 -5.15
C PHE A 52 -8.09 -4.62 -5.50
N GLN A 53 -8.52 -3.47 -4.95
CA GLN A 53 -9.85 -2.89 -5.20
C GLN A 53 -9.98 -2.37 -6.63
N HIS A 54 -8.91 -1.82 -7.17
CA HIS A 54 -8.87 -1.27 -8.52
C HIS A 54 -8.02 -2.16 -9.43
N PRO A 55 -8.38 -2.34 -10.70
CA PRO A 55 -7.53 -3.05 -11.66
C PRO A 55 -6.22 -2.27 -11.92
N LYS A 56 -5.23 -2.94 -12.54
CA LYS A 56 -4.03 -2.29 -13.09
C LYS A 56 -4.37 -1.62 -14.42
N THR A 57 -3.86 -0.41 -14.65
CA THR A 57 -4.06 0.33 -15.92
C THR A 57 -2.83 0.30 -16.82
N LYS A 58 -2.18 -0.87 -16.93
CA LYS A 58 -0.88 -1.01 -17.60
C LYS A 58 -0.89 -0.41 -19.02
N GLY A 59 0.03 0.51 -19.26
CA GLY A 59 0.24 1.12 -20.58
C GLY A 59 -0.66 2.33 -20.88
N LEU A 60 -1.62 2.66 -20.01
CA LEU A 60 -2.41 3.88 -20.14
C LEU A 60 -1.57 5.08 -19.72
N ARG A 61 -1.26 5.96 -20.66
CA ARG A 61 -0.35 7.10 -20.45
C ARG A 61 -1.06 8.44 -20.27
N THR A 62 -2.38 8.43 -20.13
CA THR A 62 -3.17 9.64 -19.88
C THR A 62 -3.92 9.45 -18.57
N LEU A 63 -4.00 10.51 -17.75
CA LEU A 63 -4.80 10.47 -16.52
C LEU A 63 -6.25 10.12 -16.84
N GLN A 64 -6.86 10.73 -17.88
CA GLN A 64 -8.23 10.38 -18.30
C GLN A 64 -8.39 8.88 -18.53
N GLY A 65 -7.52 8.25 -19.33
CA GLY A 65 -7.66 6.81 -19.63
C GLY A 65 -7.50 5.94 -18.39
N ILE A 66 -6.65 6.34 -17.44
CA ILE A 66 -6.51 5.65 -16.15
C ILE A 66 -7.77 5.83 -15.29
N PHE A 67 -8.29 7.05 -15.19
CA PHE A 67 -9.50 7.36 -14.44
C PHE A 67 -10.74 6.68 -15.06
N ASP A 68 -10.83 6.54 -16.38
CA ASP A 68 -11.92 5.79 -17.04
C ASP A 68 -12.00 4.34 -16.58
N VAL A 69 -10.87 3.77 -16.13
CA VAL A 69 -10.80 2.39 -15.63
C VAL A 69 -10.98 2.33 -14.12
N ILE A 70 -10.29 3.19 -13.37
CA ILE A 70 -10.25 3.14 -11.90
C ILE A 70 -11.49 3.81 -11.28
N TRP A 71 -11.96 4.88 -11.91
CA TRP A 71 -13.04 5.73 -11.42
C TRP A 71 -13.80 6.40 -12.58
N PRO A 72 -14.62 5.63 -13.34
CA PRO A 72 -15.26 6.09 -14.59
C PRO A 72 -16.27 7.24 -14.42
N TRP A 73 -16.57 7.64 -13.19
CA TRP A 73 -17.52 8.72 -12.90
C TRP A 73 -16.83 10.06 -12.63
N ALA A 74 -15.50 10.09 -12.55
CA ALA A 74 -14.77 11.35 -12.49
C ALA A 74 -14.77 12.02 -13.86
N THR A 75 -14.97 13.35 -13.88
CA THR A 75 -14.87 14.13 -15.11
C THR A 75 -13.55 14.90 -15.10
N VAL A 76 -12.69 14.68 -16.10
CA VAL A 76 -11.51 15.52 -16.31
C VAL A 76 -11.96 16.75 -17.08
N ASN A 77 -11.79 17.92 -16.49
CA ASN A 77 -12.37 19.14 -17.01
C ASN A 77 -11.38 19.99 -17.81
N SER A 78 -10.09 19.96 -17.50
CA SER A 78 -9.07 20.70 -18.25
C SER A 78 -7.64 20.24 -17.97
N ILE A 79 -6.76 20.39 -18.96
CA ILE A 79 -5.31 20.46 -18.79
C ILE A 79 -4.97 21.94 -18.92
N GLU A 80 -4.58 22.58 -17.83
CA GLU A 80 -4.23 23.99 -17.81
C GLU A 80 -2.71 24.09 -17.64
N GLY A 81 -2.06 24.78 -18.58
CA GLY A 81 -0.60 24.76 -18.68
C GLY A 81 0.14 25.59 -17.63
N ARG A 82 -0.55 26.47 -16.89
CA ARG A 82 0.04 27.35 -15.86
C ARG A 82 -1.03 27.77 -14.86
N LEU A 83 -0.82 27.48 -13.58
CA LEU A 83 -1.57 28.17 -12.53
C LEU A 83 -1.06 29.60 -12.44
N ASP A 84 -1.99 30.55 -12.26
CA ASP A 84 -1.69 31.95 -11.95
C ASP A 84 -1.46 32.16 -10.44
N ASP A 85 -0.99 31.12 -9.74
CA ASP A 85 -0.56 31.20 -8.36
C ASP A 85 0.97 31.31 -8.28
N ASN A 86 1.45 32.28 -7.50
CA ASN A 86 2.86 32.64 -7.33
C ASN A 86 3.74 31.55 -6.69
N CYS A 87 3.32 30.28 -6.75
CA CYS A 87 3.99 29.11 -6.18
C CYS A 87 4.57 28.18 -7.24
N ASN A 88 4.35 28.44 -8.53
CA ASN A 88 4.78 27.51 -9.56
C ASN A 88 6.24 27.75 -9.98
N PRO A 89 7.16 26.78 -9.80
CA PRO A 89 8.44 26.82 -10.49
C PRO A 89 8.22 26.66 -12.00
N ASP A 90 9.11 27.23 -12.80
CA ASP A 90 9.07 27.10 -14.26
C ASP A 90 8.98 25.62 -14.68
N GLY A 91 7.99 25.27 -15.52
CA GLY A 91 7.89 23.94 -16.15
C GLY A 91 6.95 22.92 -15.49
N VAL A 92 6.14 23.31 -14.51
CA VAL A 92 5.09 22.45 -13.95
C VAL A 92 3.76 22.67 -14.68
N GLU A 93 3.17 21.58 -15.18
CA GLU A 93 1.83 21.52 -15.74
C GLU A 93 0.85 20.97 -14.71
N PHE A 94 -0.43 21.32 -14.81
CA PHE A 94 -1.47 20.70 -13.99
C PHE A 94 -2.70 20.27 -14.78
N ILE A 95 -3.38 19.28 -14.22
CA ILE A 95 -4.61 18.70 -14.76
C ILE A 95 -5.66 18.84 -13.67
N ARG A 96 -6.75 19.53 -13.99
CA ARG A 96 -7.90 19.70 -13.12
C ARG A 96 -8.96 18.66 -13.43
N MET A 97 -9.36 17.95 -12.39
CA MET A 97 -10.46 16.99 -12.44
C MET A 97 -11.50 17.41 -11.43
N THR A 98 -12.77 17.14 -11.72
CA THR A 98 -13.85 17.39 -10.77
C THR A 98 -14.50 16.08 -10.41
N ALA A 99 -14.51 15.81 -9.10
CA ALA A 99 -15.20 14.67 -8.52
C ALA A 99 -16.73 14.83 -8.74
N PRO A 100 -17.50 13.73 -8.68
CA PRO A 100 -18.97 13.80 -8.72
C PRO A 100 -19.59 14.70 -7.65
N THR A 101 -18.86 14.96 -6.55
CA THR A 101 -19.26 15.87 -5.48
C THR A 101 -19.09 17.35 -5.83
N GLY A 102 -18.50 17.66 -6.99
CA GLY A 102 -18.18 19.02 -7.42
C GLY A 102 -16.83 19.53 -6.91
N ALA A 103 -16.12 18.75 -6.08
CA ALA A 103 -14.81 19.11 -5.57
C ALA A 103 -13.72 18.94 -6.63
N ASP A 104 -12.80 19.90 -6.66
CA ASP A 104 -11.66 19.86 -7.59
C ASP A 104 -10.50 19.06 -7.03
N ILE A 105 -9.84 18.34 -7.93
CA ILE A 105 -8.61 17.60 -7.71
C ILE A 105 -7.60 18.12 -8.72
N TYR A 106 -6.41 18.46 -8.24
CA TYR A 106 -5.33 18.96 -9.08
C TYR A 106 -4.22 17.93 -9.12
N VAL A 107 -3.84 17.46 -10.31
CA VAL A 107 -2.66 16.61 -10.51
C VAL A 107 -1.62 17.44 -11.21
N TYR A 108 -0.44 17.54 -10.61
CA TYR A 108 0.68 18.34 -11.08
C TYR A 108 1.76 17.43 -11.62
N GLN A 109 2.46 17.88 -12.66
CA GLN A 109 3.54 17.11 -13.27
C GLN A 109 4.67 17.98 -13.78
N THR A 110 5.87 17.42 -13.73
CA THR A 110 7.04 17.81 -14.52
C THR A 110 7.38 16.67 -15.49
N PRO A 111 8.46 16.74 -16.29
CA PRO A 111 8.95 15.57 -17.01
C PRO A 111 9.36 14.41 -16.08
N GLU A 112 9.82 14.70 -14.86
CA GLU A 112 10.37 13.72 -13.92
C GLU A 112 9.39 13.28 -12.83
N GLU A 113 8.48 14.15 -12.40
CA GLU A 113 7.71 13.97 -11.18
C GLU A 113 6.21 14.17 -11.41
N VAL A 114 5.41 13.55 -10.54
CA VAL A 114 3.97 13.78 -10.45
C VAL A 114 3.54 13.81 -8.99
N TRP A 115 2.61 14.69 -8.66
CA TRP A 115 1.94 14.73 -7.37
C TRP A 115 0.53 15.28 -7.55
N PHE A 116 -0.23 15.35 -6.46
CA PHE A 116 -1.59 15.83 -6.53
C PHE A 116 -2.00 16.51 -5.23
N ASP A 117 -2.92 17.47 -5.36
CA ASP A 117 -3.57 18.16 -4.27
C ASP A 117 -5.05 17.74 -4.23
N VAL A 118 -5.45 17.24 -3.07
CA VAL A 118 -6.83 16.84 -2.70
C VAL A 118 -7.30 17.52 -1.42
N SER A 119 -6.70 18.65 -1.07
CA SER A 119 -7.08 19.47 0.09
C SER A 119 -8.55 19.88 0.08
N ARG A 120 -9.18 19.91 -1.11
CA ARG A 120 -10.59 20.25 -1.31
C ARG A 120 -11.55 19.06 -1.18
N LEU A 121 -11.06 17.83 -1.02
CA LEU A 121 -11.90 16.63 -0.83
C LEU A 121 -12.22 16.39 0.64
N LEU A 122 -13.47 15.98 0.90
CA LEU A 122 -13.90 15.56 2.23
C LEU A 122 -13.47 14.12 2.55
N GLU A 123 -13.50 13.78 3.84
CA GLU A 123 -13.21 12.43 4.31
C GLU A 123 -14.19 11.41 3.72
N GLY A 124 -13.65 10.33 3.12
CA GLY A 124 -14.46 9.28 2.49
C GLY A 124 -14.76 9.52 1.01
N GLU A 125 -14.33 10.65 0.44
CA GLU A 125 -14.48 10.95 -0.99
C GLU A 125 -13.36 10.35 -1.83
N PHE A 126 -13.32 9.01 -1.93
CA PHE A 126 -12.60 8.30 -3.01
C PHE A 126 -11.07 8.49 -3.07
N GLY A 127 -10.43 8.90 -1.97
CA GLY A 127 -9.00 9.20 -1.94
C GLY A 127 -8.08 8.06 -2.40
N SER A 128 -8.43 6.79 -2.12
CA SER A 128 -7.61 5.63 -2.56
C SER A 128 -7.56 5.48 -4.07
N ALA A 129 -8.66 5.77 -4.77
CA ALA A 129 -8.72 5.70 -6.24
C ALA A 129 -7.80 6.74 -6.89
N ILE A 130 -7.73 7.96 -6.32
CA ILE A 130 -6.86 9.02 -6.82
C ILE A 130 -5.39 8.66 -6.62
N TYR A 131 -5.02 8.21 -5.41
CA TYR A 131 -3.66 7.73 -5.16
C TYR A 131 -3.28 6.61 -6.14
N GLN A 132 -4.19 5.66 -6.37
CA GLN A 132 -3.95 4.55 -7.29
C GLN A 132 -3.79 5.02 -8.74
N ALA A 133 -4.65 5.95 -9.19
CA ALA A 133 -4.59 6.49 -10.54
C ALA A 133 -3.30 7.28 -10.80
N VAL A 134 -2.90 8.13 -9.85
CA VAL A 134 -1.67 8.92 -9.98
C VAL A 134 -0.44 8.02 -9.90
N ALA A 135 -0.46 6.96 -9.07
CA ALA A 135 0.62 6.00 -9.02
C ALA A 135 0.75 5.17 -10.33
N ASP A 136 -0.37 4.70 -10.89
CA ASP A 136 -0.38 4.05 -12.19
C ASP A 136 0.12 4.98 -13.30
N TYR A 137 -0.25 6.26 -13.25
CA TYR A 137 0.23 7.27 -14.18
C TYR A 137 1.75 7.46 -14.08
N ALA A 138 2.28 7.53 -12.85
CA ALA A 138 3.72 7.61 -12.61
C ALA A 138 4.45 6.42 -13.24
N VAL A 139 3.99 5.19 -12.98
CA VAL A 139 4.56 3.96 -13.56
C VAL A 139 4.50 3.98 -15.09
N ASN A 140 3.34 4.29 -15.66
CA ASN A 140 3.11 4.22 -17.10
C ASN A 140 3.87 5.29 -17.88
N THR A 141 4.22 6.41 -17.22
CA THR A 141 4.93 7.55 -17.82
C THR A 141 6.38 7.70 -17.35
N ARG A 142 6.87 6.79 -16.49
CA ARG A 142 8.24 6.81 -15.92
C ARG A 142 8.55 8.06 -15.10
N ARG A 143 7.56 8.53 -14.34
CA ARG A 143 7.72 9.62 -13.37
C ARG A 143 7.85 9.08 -11.96
N ILE A 144 8.37 9.92 -11.07
CA ILE A 144 8.37 9.67 -9.62
C ILE A 144 7.13 10.30 -9.02
N PHE A 145 6.33 9.49 -8.33
CA PHE A 145 5.19 9.94 -7.56
C PHE A 145 5.67 10.46 -6.20
N ILE A 146 5.80 11.78 -6.08
CA ILE A 146 6.22 12.47 -4.87
C ILE A 146 5.01 12.86 -4.00
N GLY A 147 5.28 13.24 -2.74
CA GLY A 147 4.26 13.87 -1.90
C GLY A 147 4.08 15.33 -2.30
N ASP A 148 2.92 15.91 -2.00
CA ASP A 148 2.67 17.33 -2.27
C ASP A 148 3.77 18.21 -1.65
N PRO A 149 4.54 18.96 -2.47
CA PRO A 149 5.58 19.86 -1.98
C PRO A 149 5.06 20.97 -1.06
N ALA A 150 3.78 21.35 -1.19
CA ALA A 150 3.14 22.32 -0.29
C ALA A 150 2.91 21.74 1.13
N GLY A 151 3.03 20.42 1.29
CA GLY A 151 2.98 19.71 2.55
C GLY A 151 1.86 18.66 2.61
N LEU A 152 1.90 17.84 3.66
CA LEU A 152 0.88 16.83 3.94
C LEU A 152 0.14 17.18 5.22
N SER A 153 -1.18 17.03 5.22
CA SER A 153 -1.99 17.05 6.45
C SER A 153 -1.74 15.81 7.33
N ASP A 154 -2.17 15.87 8.59
CA ASP A 154 -1.99 14.82 9.59
C ASP A 154 -2.61 13.47 9.20
N ILE A 155 -3.69 13.51 8.41
CA ILE A 155 -4.32 12.30 7.87
C ILE A 155 -3.66 11.86 6.56
N ALA A 156 -3.16 12.80 5.74
CA ALA A 156 -2.53 12.51 4.46
C ALA A 156 -1.24 11.71 4.63
N ILE A 157 -0.44 11.98 5.66
CA ILE A 157 0.78 11.20 5.96
C ILE A 157 0.47 9.69 6.12
N ARG A 158 -0.65 9.31 6.74
CA ARG A 158 -1.05 7.91 6.89
C ARG A 158 -1.58 7.34 5.58
N ARG A 159 -2.54 8.03 4.96
CA ARG A 159 -3.18 7.60 3.71
C ARG A 159 -2.16 7.39 2.59
N ARG A 160 -1.19 8.29 2.47
CA ARG A 160 -0.10 8.18 1.51
C ARG A 160 0.75 6.95 1.77
N THR A 161 1.14 6.64 3.01
CA THR A 161 1.89 5.41 3.33
C THR A 161 1.10 4.16 2.94
N GLU A 162 -0.20 4.11 3.24
CA GLU A 162 -1.06 2.99 2.83
C GLU A 162 -1.17 2.84 1.31
N ALA A 163 -1.29 3.98 0.60
CA ALA A 163 -1.35 4.01 -0.85
C ALA A 163 -0.02 3.61 -1.50
N MET A 164 1.11 4.09 -0.98
CA MET A 164 2.44 3.71 -1.42
C MET A 164 2.67 2.21 -1.27
N LEU A 165 2.29 1.63 -0.12
CA LEU A 165 2.38 0.18 0.09
C LEU A 165 1.52 -0.59 -0.92
N SER A 166 0.28 -0.14 -1.14
CA SER A 166 -0.63 -0.75 -2.12
C SER A 166 -0.02 -0.75 -3.52
N SER A 167 0.42 0.42 -3.97
CA SER A 167 1.01 0.60 -5.28
C SER A 167 2.29 -0.23 -5.43
N ALA A 168 3.16 -0.22 -4.43
CA ALA A 168 4.42 -0.96 -4.46
C ALA A 168 4.20 -2.47 -4.63
N LEU A 169 3.24 -3.04 -3.91
CA LEU A 169 2.86 -4.44 -4.06
C LEU A 169 2.22 -4.70 -5.42
N LYS A 170 1.32 -3.82 -5.87
CA LYS A 170 0.60 -3.97 -7.14
C LYS A 170 1.55 -3.98 -8.33
N HIS A 171 2.52 -3.07 -8.36
CA HIS A 171 3.49 -2.96 -9.44
C HIS A 171 4.77 -3.78 -9.22
N GLY A 172 4.95 -4.31 -8.00
CA GLY A 172 6.14 -5.08 -7.62
C GLY A 172 7.42 -4.24 -7.57
N SER A 173 7.30 -2.92 -7.38
CA SER A 173 8.45 -2.00 -7.36
C SER A 173 8.13 -0.72 -6.58
N THR A 174 9.16 -0.09 -6.05
CA THR A 174 9.14 1.21 -5.37
C THR A 174 9.88 2.31 -6.12
N GLU A 175 10.46 2.02 -7.29
CA GLU A 175 11.33 2.96 -8.04
C GLU A 175 10.62 4.25 -8.48
N TYR A 176 9.31 4.19 -8.67
CA TYR A 176 8.47 5.33 -9.07
C TYR A 176 7.81 6.02 -7.87
N LEU A 177 8.19 5.69 -6.63
CA LEU A 177 7.64 6.29 -5.41
C LEU A 177 8.73 7.05 -4.67
N GLU A 178 8.38 8.20 -4.12
CA GLU A 178 9.23 8.90 -3.16
C GLU A 178 8.41 9.29 -1.91
N PRO A 179 8.87 8.90 -0.71
CA PRO A 179 8.27 9.37 0.54
C PRO A 179 8.39 10.88 0.69
N HIS A 180 7.33 11.52 1.16
CA HIS A 180 7.40 12.93 1.54
C HIS A 180 8.33 13.12 2.76
N ALA A 181 8.95 14.30 2.90
CA ALA A 181 9.84 14.61 4.03
C ALA A 181 9.19 14.34 5.39
N ARG A 182 7.91 14.72 5.54
CA ARG A 182 7.09 14.43 6.74
C ARG A 182 6.93 12.92 7.03
N GLN A 183 6.82 12.07 6.00
CA GLN A 183 6.80 10.61 6.19
C GLN A 183 8.16 10.10 6.66
N ARG A 184 9.26 10.62 6.10
CA ARG A 184 10.62 10.25 6.49
C ARG A 184 10.94 10.65 7.93
N CYS A 185 10.47 11.80 8.38
CA CYS A 185 10.63 12.26 9.76
C CYS A 185 9.69 11.51 10.73
N GLY A 186 8.52 11.09 10.27
CA GLY A 186 7.46 10.58 11.13
C GLY A 186 6.79 11.71 11.93
N GLU A 187 5.78 11.34 12.72
CA GLU A 187 5.03 12.25 13.58
C GLU A 187 4.71 11.57 14.91
N CYS A 188 5.61 11.74 15.88
CA CYS A 188 5.52 11.07 17.19
C CYS A 188 4.24 11.42 17.94
N ALA A 189 3.80 12.69 17.89
CA ALA A 189 2.56 13.14 18.51
C ALA A 189 1.30 12.45 17.94
N LEU A 190 1.40 11.98 16.69
CA LEU A 190 0.35 11.21 16.02
C LEU A 190 0.58 9.69 16.15
N GLY A 191 1.67 9.23 16.76
CA GLY A 191 2.04 7.82 16.79
C GLY A 191 2.42 7.24 15.42
N ILE A 192 2.94 8.08 14.52
CA ILE A 192 3.43 7.67 13.19
C ILE A 192 4.96 7.60 13.26
N PRO A 193 5.58 6.42 13.12
CA PRO A 193 7.04 6.34 13.14
C PRO A 193 7.65 6.89 11.84
N PRO A 194 8.94 7.25 11.86
CA PRO A 194 9.71 7.56 10.65
C PRO A 194 9.63 6.43 9.62
N LEU A 195 9.33 6.75 8.36
CA LEU A 195 9.42 5.80 7.25
C LEU A 195 10.87 5.71 6.77
N LYS A 196 11.47 4.51 6.90
CA LYS A 196 12.82 4.24 6.40
C LYS A 196 12.75 3.95 4.90
N TRP A 197 13.70 4.51 4.14
CA TRP A 197 13.71 4.38 2.68
C TRP A 197 15.12 4.13 2.16
N ARG A 198 15.24 3.23 1.19
CA ARG A 198 16.48 2.92 0.47
C ARG A 198 16.18 2.86 -1.01
N SER A 199 16.73 3.80 -1.78
CA SER A 199 16.58 3.81 -3.23
C SER A 199 17.04 2.49 -3.84
N GLY A 200 16.25 1.94 -4.77
CA GLY A 200 16.53 0.67 -5.46
C GLY A 200 16.35 -0.59 -4.60
N ASN A 201 15.74 -0.51 -3.41
CA ASN A 201 15.50 -1.68 -2.56
C ASN A 201 14.02 -1.87 -2.21
N ASP A 202 13.30 -2.49 -3.14
CA ASP A 202 11.85 -2.68 -3.05
C ASP A 202 11.41 -3.44 -1.80
N ILE A 203 12.05 -4.59 -1.50
CA ILE A 203 11.69 -5.41 -0.34
C ILE A 203 11.93 -4.68 0.98
N TYR A 204 13.04 -3.94 1.10
CA TYR A 204 13.30 -3.12 2.29
C TYR A 204 12.25 -2.02 2.46
N ASN A 205 11.94 -1.32 1.37
CA ASN A 205 10.96 -0.23 1.37
C ASN A 205 9.55 -0.74 1.69
N ILE A 206 9.13 -1.86 1.11
CA ILE A 206 7.86 -2.53 1.42
C ILE A 206 7.82 -2.96 2.88
N SER A 207 8.90 -3.57 3.39
CA SER A 207 8.99 -3.97 4.81
C SER A 207 8.85 -2.76 5.74
N SER A 208 9.53 -1.65 5.42
CA SER A 208 9.41 -0.43 6.22
C SER A 208 8.02 0.19 6.13
N MET A 209 7.36 0.18 4.97
CA MET A 209 5.99 0.67 4.84
C MET A 209 4.99 -0.18 5.64
N ILE A 210 5.17 -1.51 5.67
CA ILE A 210 4.36 -2.42 6.50
C ILE A 210 4.54 -2.09 7.98
N GLU A 211 5.77 -1.92 8.46
CA GLU A 211 6.05 -1.58 9.86
C GLU A 211 5.48 -0.21 10.24
N THR A 212 5.68 0.80 9.40
CA THR A 212 5.14 2.15 9.60
C THR A 212 3.61 2.14 9.64
N SER A 213 2.97 1.44 8.70
CA SER A 213 1.52 1.25 8.64
C SER A 213 0.98 0.63 9.92
N LEU A 214 1.54 -0.51 10.34
CA LEU A 214 1.07 -1.24 11.51
C LEU A 214 1.27 -0.47 12.80
N THR A 215 2.44 0.14 13.00
CA THR A 215 2.71 0.95 14.20
C THR A 215 1.77 2.16 14.27
N SER A 216 1.56 2.82 13.12
CA SER A 216 0.61 3.92 12.96
C SER A 216 -0.81 3.53 13.38
N ILE A 217 -1.30 2.37 12.94
CA ILE A 217 -2.64 1.88 13.28
C ILE A 217 -2.71 1.41 14.74
N LYS A 218 -1.71 0.68 15.24
CA LYS A 218 -1.67 0.17 16.62
C LYS A 218 -1.68 1.29 17.65
N SER A 219 -1.05 2.43 17.36
CA SER A 219 -1.11 3.60 18.25
C SER A 219 -2.54 4.12 18.47
N GLN A 220 -3.47 3.84 17.54
CA GLN A 220 -4.86 4.28 17.58
C GLN A 220 -5.84 3.15 17.91
N LEU A 221 -5.46 1.90 17.61
CA LEU A 221 -6.29 0.71 17.78
C LEU A 221 -5.43 -0.48 18.27
N PRO A 222 -5.04 -0.50 19.56
CA PRO A 222 -4.25 -1.61 20.10
C PRO A 222 -4.99 -2.96 20.01
N GLU A 223 -6.32 -2.97 19.88
CA GLU A 223 -7.11 -4.20 19.73
C GLU A 223 -6.72 -5.04 18.50
N ILE A 224 -6.10 -4.44 17.47
CA ILE A 224 -5.61 -5.20 16.30
C ILE A 224 -4.46 -6.14 16.67
N GLU A 225 -3.78 -5.91 17.79
CA GLU A 225 -2.68 -6.77 18.21
C GLU A 225 -3.17 -8.20 18.43
N ASN A 226 -4.34 -8.37 19.01
CA ASN A 226 -4.92 -9.67 19.34
C ASN A 226 -5.78 -10.25 18.21
N ALA A 227 -6.20 -9.43 17.25
CA ALA A 227 -6.91 -9.91 16.07
C ALA A 227 -5.95 -10.61 15.10
N ARG A 228 -6.44 -11.62 14.38
CA ARG A 228 -5.66 -12.41 13.43
C ARG A 228 -6.45 -12.84 12.21
N TYR A 229 -5.75 -13.15 11.13
CA TYR A 229 -6.29 -13.95 10.03
C TYR A 229 -5.99 -15.43 10.28
N ASP A 230 -7.01 -16.26 10.25
CA ASP A 230 -6.89 -17.71 10.40
C ASP A 230 -6.76 -18.34 9.01
N PHE A 231 -5.56 -18.79 8.66
CA PHE A 231 -5.27 -19.33 7.32
C PHE A 231 -5.99 -20.65 7.03
N ALA A 232 -6.33 -21.43 8.06
CA ALA A 232 -6.99 -22.73 7.89
C ALA A 232 -8.46 -22.55 7.46
N ILE A 233 -9.18 -21.63 8.10
CA ILE A 233 -10.59 -21.33 7.76
C ILE A 233 -10.77 -20.12 6.86
N ARG A 234 -9.67 -19.40 6.55
CA ARG A 234 -9.62 -18.23 5.67
C ARG A 234 -10.50 -17.07 6.11
N ALA A 235 -10.47 -16.75 7.40
CA ALA A 235 -11.32 -15.73 8.01
C ALA A 235 -10.58 -14.92 9.08
N PHE A 236 -11.03 -13.67 9.30
CA PHE A 236 -10.53 -12.83 10.39
C PHE A 236 -11.18 -13.22 11.72
N ARG A 237 -10.40 -13.19 12.80
CA ARG A 237 -10.83 -13.58 14.15
C ARG A 237 -10.29 -12.63 15.23
N THR A 238 -11.04 -12.49 16.32
CA THR A 238 -10.57 -11.80 17.54
C THR A 238 -9.51 -12.64 18.28
N GLY A 239 -8.91 -12.09 19.33
CA GLY A 239 -8.01 -12.83 20.22
C GLY A 239 -8.67 -14.09 20.79
N GLU A 240 -9.93 -13.96 21.18
CA GLU A 240 -10.79 -15.02 21.73
C GLU A 240 -11.28 -16.02 20.66
N GLY A 241 -10.89 -15.82 19.40
CA GLY A 241 -11.26 -16.69 18.29
C GLY A 241 -12.66 -16.46 17.74
N GLN A 242 -13.35 -15.37 18.10
CA GLN A 242 -14.65 -15.06 17.51
C GLN A 242 -14.50 -14.51 16.08
N PRO A 243 -15.42 -14.78 15.14
CA PRO A 243 -15.35 -14.22 13.80
C PRO A 243 -15.38 -12.68 13.80
N LEU A 244 -14.46 -12.07 13.05
CA LEU A 244 -14.46 -10.63 12.75
C LEU A 244 -15.07 -10.41 11.37
N THR A 245 -16.35 -10.03 11.35
CA THR A 245 -17.08 -9.79 10.09
C THR A 245 -16.75 -8.43 9.48
N ASN A 246 -17.04 -8.26 8.19
CA ASN A 246 -16.94 -6.97 7.50
C ASN A 246 -17.78 -5.88 8.21
N GLY A 247 -18.96 -6.25 8.73
CA GLY A 247 -19.82 -5.33 9.47
C GLY A 247 -19.18 -4.84 10.78
N MET A 248 -18.52 -5.74 11.51
CA MET A 248 -17.80 -5.39 12.75
C MET A 248 -16.60 -4.47 12.46
N LEU A 249 -15.81 -4.79 11.44
CA LEU A 249 -14.67 -3.97 11.03
C LEU A 249 -15.11 -2.59 10.52
N ARG A 250 -16.24 -2.52 9.81
CA ARG A 250 -16.86 -1.24 9.44
C ARG A 250 -17.29 -0.45 10.67
N ALA A 251 -17.92 -1.08 11.66
CA ALA A 251 -18.28 -0.43 12.92
C ALA A 251 -17.06 0.04 13.73
N TRP A 252 -15.91 -0.63 13.61
CA TRP A 252 -14.66 -0.14 14.19
C TRP A 252 -14.15 1.10 13.46
N SER A 253 -14.21 1.11 12.13
CA SER A 253 -13.78 2.26 11.32
C SER A 253 -14.58 3.54 11.59
N THR A 254 -15.81 3.43 12.10
CA THR A 254 -16.64 4.60 12.45
C THR A 254 -16.32 5.20 13.82
N ARG A 255 -15.47 4.56 14.64
CA ARG A 255 -15.07 5.10 15.95
C ARG A 255 -14.25 6.39 15.75
N PRO A 256 -14.46 7.46 16.55
CA PRO A 256 -13.80 8.75 16.34
C PRO A 256 -12.27 8.68 16.21
N ARG A 257 -11.61 7.92 17.08
CA ARG A 257 -10.14 7.71 17.03
C ARG A 257 -9.67 7.04 15.73
N ILE A 258 -10.48 6.15 15.16
CA ILE A 258 -10.13 5.38 13.95
C ILE A 258 -10.38 6.20 12.69
N ARG A 259 -11.45 7.00 12.70
CA ARG A 259 -11.67 8.03 11.69
C ARG A 259 -10.55 9.06 11.66
N ALA A 260 -10.12 9.55 12.81
CA ALA A 260 -8.97 10.46 12.91
C ALA A 260 -7.67 9.82 12.37
N ALA A 261 -7.52 8.50 12.49
CA ALA A 261 -6.42 7.75 11.89
C ALA A 261 -6.57 7.52 10.37
N GLY A 262 -7.69 7.91 9.77
CA GLY A 262 -8.00 7.68 8.36
C GLY A 262 -8.11 6.20 7.96
N ALA A 263 -8.39 5.31 8.92
CA ALA A 263 -8.39 3.87 8.71
C ALA A 263 -9.81 3.34 8.40
N GLY A 264 -10.05 3.03 7.12
CA GLY A 264 -11.28 2.36 6.67
C GLY A 264 -11.27 0.85 6.97
N GLY A 265 -12.37 0.16 6.65
CA GLY A 265 -12.49 -1.29 6.86
C GLY A 265 -11.39 -2.11 6.17
N ALA A 266 -11.01 -1.75 4.94
CA ALA A 266 -9.92 -2.40 4.21
C ALA A 266 -8.56 -2.20 4.90
N THR A 267 -8.28 -0.97 5.36
CA THR A 267 -7.08 -0.64 6.15
C THR A 267 -6.99 -1.50 7.41
N LEU A 268 -8.09 -1.67 8.15
CA LEU A 268 -8.12 -2.50 9.35
C LEU A 268 -7.89 -3.98 9.04
N LYS A 269 -8.53 -4.53 7.99
CA LYS A 269 -8.26 -5.91 7.54
C LYS A 269 -6.80 -6.11 7.18
N ARG A 270 -6.22 -5.17 6.42
CA ARG A 270 -4.82 -5.20 6.02
C ARG A 270 -3.92 -5.19 7.25
N ALA A 271 -4.21 -4.33 8.22
CA ALA A 271 -3.46 -4.29 9.47
C ALA A 271 -3.49 -5.64 10.21
N ILE A 272 -4.66 -6.26 10.33
CA ILE A 272 -4.81 -7.56 10.98
C ILE A 272 -4.04 -8.64 10.22
N PHE A 273 -4.16 -8.66 8.89
CA PHE A 273 -3.48 -9.63 8.03
C PHE A 273 -1.96 -9.52 8.12
N LEU A 274 -1.41 -8.31 7.97
CA LEU A 274 0.03 -8.05 8.06
C LEU A 274 0.57 -8.30 9.48
N ASN A 275 -0.19 -7.92 10.52
CA ASN A 275 0.18 -8.23 11.91
C ASN A 275 0.19 -9.75 12.16
N THR A 276 -0.71 -10.50 11.53
CA THR A 276 -0.72 -11.96 11.61
C THR A 276 0.58 -12.52 11.04
N LEU A 277 0.96 -12.12 9.81
CA LEU A 277 2.16 -12.58 9.14
C LEU A 277 3.45 -12.25 9.92
N LEU A 278 3.57 -11.03 10.45
CA LEU A 278 4.73 -10.62 11.24
C LEU A 278 4.91 -11.43 12.52
N ARG A 279 3.80 -11.88 13.13
CA ARG A 279 3.81 -12.64 14.38
C ARG A 279 3.93 -14.15 14.17
N MET A 280 3.97 -14.63 12.93
CA MET A 280 4.12 -16.06 12.65
C MET A 280 5.49 -16.57 13.07
N GLU A 281 5.50 -17.77 13.64
CA GLU A 281 6.73 -18.48 13.98
C GLU A 281 7.46 -18.96 12.72
N SER A 282 8.80 -19.01 12.74
CA SER A 282 9.62 -19.37 11.58
C SER A 282 9.26 -20.72 10.94
N SER A 283 8.78 -21.68 11.75
CA SER A 283 8.33 -22.99 11.29
C SER A 283 7.06 -22.94 10.43
N GLU A 284 6.14 -22.02 10.73
CA GLU A 284 4.87 -21.85 10.00
C GLU A 284 5.06 -21.08 8.69
N ARG A 285 5.99 -20.11 8.69
CA ARG A 285 6.29 -19.22 7.56
C ARG A 285 6.65 -19.97 6.28
N SER A 286 7.50 -21.01 6.40
CA SER A 286 7.97 -21.79 5.24
C SER A 286 6.82 -22.54 4.55
N GLY A 287 5.94 -23.17 5.34
CA GLY A 287 4.78 -23.88 4.80
C GLY A 287 3.77 -22.95 4.15
N LEU A 288 3.56 -21.76 4.75
CA LEU A 288 2.64 -20.77 4.19
C LEU A 288 3.15 -20.17 2.87
N LEU A 289 4.45 -19.85 2.79
CA LEU A 289 5.05 -19.34 1.57
C LEU A 289 4.98 -20.39 0.45
N GLU A 290 5.23 -21.66 0.76
CA GLU A 290 5.08 -22.74 -0.20
C GLU A 290 3.64 -22.86 -0.74
N GLN A 291 2.63 -22.70 0.12
CA GLN A 291 1.22 -22.68 -0.29
C GLN A 291 0.92 -21.54 -1.26
N VAL A 292 1.39 -20.31 -0.96
CA VAL A 292 1.21 -19.16 -1.87
C VAL A 292 1.90 -19.40 -3.21
N LEU A 293 3.15 -19.88 -3.20
CA LEU A 293 3.90 -20.16 -4.43
C LEU A 293 3.23 -21.23 -5.32
N ARG A 294 2.58 -22.23 -4.71
CA ARG A 294 1.91 -23.31 -5.45
C ARG A 294 0.48 -22.96 -5.89
N GLN A 295 -0.26 -22.22 -5.07
CA GLN A 295 -1.72 -22.08 -5.21
C GLN A 295 -2.21 -20.65 -4.89
N ARG A 296 -1.46 -19.61 -5.25
CA ARG A 296 -1.81 -18.19 -4.99
C ARG A 296 -3.28 -17.82 -5.23
N ASN A 297 -3.88 -18.24 -6.35
CA ASN A 297 -5.28 -17.92 -6.68
C ASN A 297 -6.29 -18.62 -5.74
N GLN A 298 -5.91 -19.75 -5.16
CA GLN A 298 -6.74 -20.43 -4.17
C GLN A 298 -6.52 -19.86 -2.77
N PHE A 299 -5.45 -19.09 -2.55
CA PHE A 299 -5.09 -18.52 -1.26
C PHE A 299 -5.89 -17.24 -0.96
N VAL A 300 -6.08 -16.38 -1.98
CA VAL A 300 -6.97 -15.22 -1.87
C VAL A 300 -8.41 -15.71 -1.82
N SER A 301 -9.01 -15.70 -0.63
CA SER A 301 -10.44 -15.94 -0.43
C SER A 301 -11.20 -14.62 -0.55
N SER A 302 -12.54 -14.69 -0.57
CA SER A 302 -13.42 -13.50 -0.45
C SER A 302 -13.14 -12.65 0.79
N ALA A 303 -12.45 -13.18 1.81
CA ALA A 303 -12.05 -12.39 2.97
C ALA A 303 -10.94 -11.38 2.64
N LEU A 304 -10.01 -11.74 1.74
CA LEU A 304 -8.84 -10.96 1.34
C LEU A 304 -9.04 -10.17 0.03
N GLU A 305 -10.19 -10.33 -0.62
CA GLU A 305 -10.53 -9.55 -1.80
C GLU A 305 -10.55 -8.04 -1.49
N GLY A 306 -9.91 -7.24 -2.35
CA GLY A 306 -9.83 -5.78 -2.18
C GLY A 306 -9.13 -5.34 -0.89
N LEU A 307 -8.20 -6.14 -0.36
CA LEU A 307 -7.41 -5.81 0.82
C LEU A 307 -6.49 -4.59 0.59
N PHE A 308 -6.05 -4.42 -0.65
CA PHE A 308 -5.25 -3.31 -1.14
C PHE A 308 -6.05 -2.50 -2.16
N TYR A 309 -5.61 -1.27 -2.44
CA TYR A 309 -6.21 -0.36 -3.42
C TYR A 309 -5.74 -0.71 -4.85
#